data_AF-A0A966VVM2-F1
#
_entry.id   AF-A0A966VVM2-F1
#
_cell.length_a   1.000
_cell.length_b   1.000
_cell.length_c   1.000
_cell.angle_alpha   90.00
_cell.angle_beta   90.00
_cell.angle_gamma   90.00
#
_symmetry.space_group_name_H-M   'P 1'
#
loop_
_entity.id
_entity.type
_entity.pdbx_description
1 polymer ?
#
loop_
_entity_poly.entity_id
_entity_poly.type
_entity_poly.pdbx_seq_one_letter_code
_entity_poly.pdbx_strand_id
1 'polypeptide(L)' 'DGNHVLEVANSGYLNSAVITAGFGLSSTQNRLQLLFGNKARLAIRQQEKEVVLCSVSIPV' A
#
# COMPACT_ATOMS: atom_id res chain seq x y z
N ASP A 1 -10.73 17.84 -7.17
CA ASP A 1 -10.30 16.43 -7.16
C ASP A 1 -9.65 16.09 -5.84
N GLY A 2 -10.22 15.14 -5.11
CA GLY A 2 -9.70 14.65 -3.82
C GLY A 2 -9.52 13.14 -3.87
N ASN A 3 -8.78 12.61 -2.91
CA ASN A 3 -8.60 11.17 -2.73
C ASN A 3 -9.02 10.78 -1.32
N HIS A 4 -9.60 9.58 -1.18
CA HIS A 4 -9.69 8.92 0.12
C HIS A 4 -8.37 8.18 0.37
N VAL A 5 -7.85 8.32 1.60
CA VAL A 5 -6.59 7.69 2.02
C VAL A 5 -6.84 6.82 3.25
N LEU A 6 -6.39 5.57 3.17
CA LEU A 6 -6.34 4.63 4.30
C LEU A 6 -4.88 4.33 4.61
N GLU A 7 -4.50 4.47 5.89
CA GLU A 7 -3.16 4.16 6.37
C GLU A 7 -3.20 3.09 7.46
N VAL A 8 -2.30 2.11 7.35
CA VAL A 8 -2.11 1.04 8.33
C VAL A 8 -0.66 1.05 8.78
N ALA A 9 -0.43 1.35 10.05
CA ALA A 9 0.88 1.33 10.68
C ALA A 9 1.06 0.05 11.48
N ASN A 10 2.12 -0.71 11.17
CA ASN A 10 2.48 -1.93 11.88
C ASN A 10 3.87 -1.79 12.49
N SER A 11 4.05 -2.29 13.71
CA SER A 11 5.38 -2.42 14.30
C SER A 11 6.23 -3.40 13.50
N GLY A 12 7.49 -3.06 13.21
CA GLY A 12 8.46 -3.93 12.57
C GLY A 12 9.37 -3.21 11.58
N TYR A 13 10.04 -4.04 10.77
CA TYR A 13 11.05 -3.61 9.81
C TYR A 13 10.66 -4.06 8.40
N LEU A 14 10.76 -3.14 7.46
CA LEU A 14 10.45 -3.37 6.07
C LEU A 14 11.55 -4.23 5.43
N ASN A 15 11.19 -5.45 5.05
CA ASN A 15 12.08 -6.31 4.29
C ASN A 15 11.84 -6.10 2.79
N SER A 16 12.71 -5.30 2.16
CA SER A 16 12.62 -4.91 0.74
C SER A 16 12.58 -6.08 -0.24
N ALA A 17 13.08 -7.27 0.13
CA ALA A 17 13.06 -8.45 -0.74
C ALA A 17 11.68 -9.11 -0.88
N VAL A 18 10.73 -8.82 0.02
CA VAL A 18 9.42 -9.52 0.10
C VAL A 18 8.27 -8.68 -0.48
N ILE A 19 8.49 -7.39 -0.76
CA ILE A 19 7.42 -6.44 -1.12
C ILE A 19 6.73 -6.80 -2.46
N THR A 20 7.42 -7.48 -3.37
CA THR A 20 6.84 -7.89 -4.67
C THR A 20 6.25 -9.30 -4.69
N ALA A 21 6.40 -10.08 -3.61
CA ALA A 21 6.10 -11.52 -3.63
C ALA A 21 4.95 -11.95 -2.68
N GLY A 22 4.31 -11.01 -1.99
CA GLY A 22 3.21 -11.32 -1.07
C GLY A 22 1.85 -11.43 -1.76
N PHE A 23 1.14 -12.56 -1.58
CA PHE A 23 -0.23 -12.76 -2.10
C PHE A 23 -1.18 -11.61 -1.76
N GLY A 24 -1.10 -11.08 -0.54
CA GLY A 24 -1.93 -9.95 -0.10
C GLY A 24 -1.64 -8.66 -0.88
N LEU A 25 -0.37 -8.36 -1.15
CA LEU A 25 0.04 -7.14 -1.85
C LEU A 25 -0.32 -7.19 -3.33
N SER A 26 0.01 -8.30 -4.00
CA SER A 26 -0.33 -8.50 -5.42
C SER A 26 -1.84 -8.50 -5.63
N SER A 27 -2.59 -9.20 -4.76
CA SER A 27 -4.06 -9.20 -4.85
C SER A 27 -4.66 -7.82 -4.61
N THR A 28 -4.07 -7.01 -3.71
CA THR A 28 -4.52 -5.63 -3.46
C THR A 28 -4.24 -4.74 -4.67
N GLN A 29 -3.01 -4.78 -5.21
CA GLN A 29 -2.64 -4.03 -6.41
C GLN A 29 -3.53 -4.40 -7.60
N ASN A 30 -3.77 -5.69 -7.83
CA ASN A 30 -4.66 -6.15 -8.90
C ASN A 30 -6.09 -5.63 -8.73
N ARG A 31 -6.64 -5.68 -7.51
CA ARG A 31 -7.99 -5.14 -7.24
C ARG A 31 -8.05 -3.63 -7.45
N LEU A 32 -7.06 -2.88 -6.97
CA LEU A 32 -6.99 -1.43 -7.18
C LEU A 32 -6.92 -1.08 -8.67
N GLN A 33 -6.11 -1.82 -9.44
CA GLN A 33 -6.00 -1.64 -10.89
C GLN A 33 -7.32 -1.94 -11.61
N LEU A 34 -8.04 -2.99 -11.20
CA LEU A 34 -9.33 -3.35 -11.80
C LEU A 34 -10.41 -2.30 -11.52
N LEU A 35 -10.46 -1.75 -10.29
CA LEU A 35 -11.52 -0.83 -9.87
C LEU A 35 -11.26 0.62 -10.29
N PHE A 36 -10.00 1.06 -10.25
CA PHE A 36 -9.64 2.48 -10.40
C PHE A 36 -8.62 2.74 -11.51
N GLY A 37 -8.20 1.70 -12.24
CA GLY A 37 -7.11 1.79 -13.19
C GLY A 37 -5.86 2.36 -12.52
N ASN A 38 -5.24 3.34 -13.17
CA ASN A 38 -4.01 3.97 -12.69
C ASN A 38 -4.26 5.11 -11.68
N LYS A 39 -5.51 5.31 -11.25
CA LYS A 39 -5.90 6.41 -10.34
C LYS A 39 -5.77 6.06 -8.86
N ALA A 40 -5.67 4.77 -8.54
CA ALA A 40 -5.39 4.32 -7.18
C ALA A 40 -3.91 3.98 -6.99
N ARG A 41 -3.42 4.09 -5.76
CA ARG A 41 -2.03 3.77 -5.41
C ARG A 41 -1.97 3.02 -4.08
N LEU A 42 -1.13 1.99 -4.03
CA LEU A 42 -0.67 1.32 -2.82
C LEU A 42 0.81 1.68 -2.62
N ALA A 43 1.19 2.09 -1.41
CA ALA A 43 2.56 2.37 -1.05
C ALA A 43 2.91 1.73 0.29
N ILE A 44 4.13 1.21 0.41
CA ILE A 44 4.65 0.68 1.67
C ILE A 44 6.01 1.33 1.91
N ARG A 45 6.23 1.86 3.11
CA ARG A 45 7.50 2.49 3.49
C ARG A 45 7.83 2.23 4.95
N GLN A 46 9.12 2.20 5.26
CA GLN A 46 9.58 2.33 6.64
C GLN A 46 9.36 3.80 7.06
N GLN A 47 8.47 4.04 8.02
CA GLN A 47 8.19 5.40 8.49
C GLN A 47 9.15 5.81 9.61
N GLU A 48 9.40 4.88 10.54
CA GLU A 48 10.29 5.08 11.70
C GLU A 48 11.12 3.81 11.92
N LYS A 49 11.99 3.76 12.94
CA LYS A 49 12.88 2.62 13.19
C LYS A 49 12.13 1.28 13.24
N GLU A 50 10.96 1.25 13.90
CA GLU A 50 10.19 0.03 14.13
C GLU A 50 8.75 0.15 13.64
N VAL A 51 8.49 0.99 12.63
CA VAL A 51 7.14 1.15 12.05
C VAL A 51 7.18 1.05 10.53
N VAL A 52 6.40 0.11 10.00
CA VAL A 52 6.09 -0.03 8.58
C VAL A 52 4.70 0.54 8.33
N LEU A 53 4.63 1.54 7.44
CA LEU A 53 3.38 2.16 7.02
C LEU A 53 2.97 1.62 5.65
N CYS A 54 1.72 1.18 5.55
CA CYS A 54 1.05 0.87 4.30
C CYS A 54 -0.05 1.91 4.05
N SER A 55 -0.01 2.59 2.89
CA SER A 55 -0.99 3.60 2.51
C SER A 55 -1.69 3.22 1.22
N VAL A 56 -3.02 3.31 1.20
CA VAL A 56 -3.86 3.16 0.00
C VAL A 56 -4.54 4.49 -0.28
N SER A 57 -4.40 5.00 -1.51
CA SER A 57 -5.08 6.20 -2.00
C SER A 57 -6.00 5.81 -3.15
N ILE A 58 -7.27 6.22 -3.10
CA ILE A 58 -8.27 6.03 -4.17
C ILE A 58 -8.92 7.36 -4.54
N PRO A 59 -9.32 7.58 -5.81
CA PRO A 59 -10.03 8.79 -6.22
C PRO A 59 -11.43 8.86 -5.58
N VAL A 60 -11.89 10.08 -5.27
CA VAL A 60 -13.30 10.36 -4.91
C VAL A 60 -14.20 10.31 -6.14
#